data_AF-A0A8H9K605-F1
#
_entry.id   AF-A0A8H9K605-F1
#
_cell.length_a   1.000
_cell.length_b   1.000
_cell.length_c   1.000
_cell.angle_alpha   90.00
_cell.angle_beta   90.00
_cell.angle_gamma   90.00
#
_symmetry.space_group_name_H-M   'P 1'
#
loop_
_entity.id
_entity.type
_entity.pdbx_description
1 polymer ?
#
loop_
_entity_poly.entity_id
_entity_poly.type
_entity_poly.pdbx_seq_one_letter_code
_entity_poly.pdbx_strand_id
1 'polypeptide(L)'
;MISIQFTYEQCITAAIKHDSLNDFEEANPDIFKWVKIKGWKSKCADAIRIEKTKREALKAAARYKYIGDFRKYELKLYDKARNLGIMNQCTAHMLDRKTCMSFEECAQKAHQHKDVLDWLKSDPESVWVSIRNFWYKDCLEFTSESIDLSSRTYTFGEIISIAECFKSKAQWEQHHPRSFDLASDNFWLDSCETKFAVDKKEDPVENLTPPKSFGLEKLIPKRKHVRNAL
;
A
#
# COMPACT_ATOMS: atom_id res chain seq x y z
N MET A 1 -33.56 43.36 -4.44
CA MET A 1 -32.45 42.66 -5.11
C MET A 1 -32.23 41.35 -4.41
N ILE A 2 -32.49 40.22 -5.07
CA ILE A 2 -32.21 38.89 -4.51
C ILE A 2 -30.69 38.71 -4.61
N SER A 3 -29.99 38.67 -3.48
CA SER A 3 -28.58 38.30 -3.46
C SER A 3 -28.50 36.81 -3.79
N ILE A 4 -28.02 36.47 -4.99
CA ILE A 4 -27.73 35.08 -5.33
C ILE A 4 -26.64 34.58 -4.38
N GLN A 5 -26.90 33.47 -3.68
CA GLN A 5 -25.95 32.85 -2.76
C GLN A 5 -25.62 31.45 -3.27
N PHE A 6 -24.33 31.16 -3.47
CA PHE A 6 -23.87 29.81 -3.82
C PHE A 6 -23.34 29.08 -2.59
N THR A 7 -23.59 27.78 -2.54
CA THR A 7 -22.99 26.91 -1.53
C THR A 7 -21.55 26.58 -1.90
N TYR A 8 -20.77 26.12 -0.90
CA TYR A 8 -19.39 25.69 -1.13
C TYR A 8 -19.31 24.56 -2.18
N GLU A 9 -20.20 23.57 -2.07
CA GLU A 9 -20.25 22.42 -2.98
C GLU A 9 -20.61 22.83 -4.42
N GLN A 10 -21.52 23.77 -4.60
CA GLN A 10 -21.85 24.32 -5.93
C GLN A 10 -20.63 25.01 -6.55
N CYS A 11 -19.90 25.80 -5.76
CA CYS A 11 -18.68 26.45 -6.22
C CYS A 11 -17.59 25.45 -6.62
N ILE A 12 -17.38 24.40 -5.82
CA ILE A 12 -16.40 23.34 -6.14
C ILE A 12 -16.82 22.56 -7.39
N THR A 13 -18.09 22.15 -7.47
CA THR A 13 -18.64 21.41 -8.62
C THR A 13 -18.56 22.20 -9.92
N ALA A 14 -18.76 23.53 -9.85
CA ALA A 14 -18.57 24.40 -11.00
C ALA A 14 -17.08 24.51 -11.37
N ALA A 15 -16.20 24.67 -10.38
CA ALA A 15 -14.76 24.84 -10.58
C ALA A 15 -14.10 23.64 -11.26
N ILE A 16 -14.35 22.41 -10.78
CA ILE A 16 -13.67 21.19 -11.26
C ILE A 16 -13.94 20.82 -12.73
N LYS A 17 -14.90 21.49 -13.38
CA LYS A 17 -15.20 21.31 -14.81
C LYS A 17 -14.19 22.01 -15.72
N HIS A 18 -13.32 22.86 -15.16
CA HIS A 18 -12.39 23.70 -15.90
C HIS A 18 -10.94 23.25 -15.69
N ASP A 19 -10.04 23.65 -16.59
CA ASP A 19 -8.62 23.27 -16.55
C ASP A 19 -7.77 24.22 -15.69
N SER A 20 -8.26 25.44 -15.44
CA SER A 20 -7.59 26.45 -14.63
C SER A 20 -8.59 27.36 -13.89
N LEU A 21 -8.09 28.10 -12.90
CA LEU A 21 -8.89 29.11 -12.20
C LEU A 21 -9.34 30.25 -13.14
N ASN A 22 -8.55 30.58 -14.15
CA ASN A 22 -8.90 31.64 -15.11
C ASN A 22 -10.06 31.17 -15.99
N ASP A 23 -9.99 29.95 -16.52
CA ASP A 23 -11.10 29.37 -17.30
C ASP A 23 -12.39 29.33 -16.47
N PHE A 24 -12.28 29.00 -15.17
CA PHE A 24 -13.40 29.03 -14.25
C PHE A 24 -13.96 30.45 -14.02
N GLU A 25 -13.09 31.45 -13.85
CA GLU A 25 -13.49 32.86 -13.68
C GLU A 25 -14.20 33.41 -14.92
N GLU A 26 -13.67 33.13 -16.11
CA GLU A 26 -14.24 33.57 -17.39
C GLU A 26 -15.58 32.91 -17.67
N ALA A 27 -15.68 31.60 -17.43
CA ALA A 27 -16.92 30.85 -17.70
C ALA A 27 -18.02 31.08 -16.66
N ASN A 28 -17.66 31.42 -15.41
CA ASN A 28 -18.61 31.53 -14.29
C ASN A 28 -18.33 32.76 -13.41
N PRO A 29 -18.40 34.00 -13.96
CA PRO A 29 -17.98 35.21 -13.26
C PRO A 29 -18.78 35.48 -11.97
N ASP A 30 -20.08 35.19 -11.95
CA ASP A 30 -20.93 35.38 -10.77
C ASP A 30 -20.58 34.42 -9.63
N ILE A 31 -20.34 33.14 -9.96
CA ILE A 31 -19.91 32.13 -9.00
C ILE A 31 -18.50 32.49 -8.47
N PHE A 32 -17.61 32.90 -9.37
CA PHE A 32 -16.24 33.26 -9.02
C PHE A 32 -16.17 34.50 -8.12
N LYS A 33 -17.02 35.50 -8.37
CA LYS A 33 -17.20 36.65 -7.48
C LYS A 33 -17.60 36.22 -6.08
N TRP A 34 -18.53 35.26 -5.96
CA TRP A 34 -18.93 34.71 -4.67
C TRP A 34 -17.79 33.94 -3.98
N VAL A 35 -17.04 33.13 -4.74
CA VAL A 35 -15.83 32.43 -4.27
C VAL A 35 -14.80 33.42 -3.71
N LYS A 36 -14.60 34.58 -4.34
CA LYS A 36 -13.73 35.65 -3.81
C LYS A 36 -14.27 36.21 -2.49
N ILE A 37 -15.56 36.55 -2.43
CA ILE A 37 -16.21 37.09 -1.22
C ILE A 37 -16.07 36.13 -0.04
N LYS A 38 -16.20 34.81 -0.29
CA LYS A 38 -16.11 33.76 0.74
C LYS A 38 -14.68 33.29 1.03
N GLY A 39 -13.67 33.76 0.31
CA GLY A 39 -12.28 33.33 0.49
C GLY A 39 -11.99 31.90 0.05
N TRP A 40 -12.78 31.34 -0.88
CA TRP A 40 -12.65 29.94 -1.31
C TRP A 40 -11.74 29.73 -2.54
N LYS A 41 -11.11 30.80 -3.04
CA LYS A 41 -10.29 30.75 -4.27
C LYS A 41 -9.23 29.65 -4.24
N SER A 42 -8.48 29.52 -3.14
CA SER A 42 -7.45 28.48 -3.01
C SER A 42 -8.05 27.07 -3.07
N LYS A 43 -9.17 26.85 -2.39
CA LYS A 43 -9.85 25.54 -2.36
C LYS A 43 -10.36 25.14 -3.75
N CYS A 44 -10.92 26.08 -4.51
CA CYS A 44 -11.29 25.85 -5.91
C CYS A 44 -10.05 25.55 -6.78
N ALA A 45 -8.93 26.25 -6.57
CA ALA A 45 -7.68 26.00 -7.29
C ALA A 45 -7.16 24.58 -7.04
N ASP A 46 -7.16 24.16 -5.78
CA ASP A 46 -6.72 22.83 -5.37
C ASP A 46 -7.65 21.75 -5.95
N ALA A 47 -8.97 21.96 -5.91
CA ALA A 47 -9.95 21.05 -6.49
C ALA A 47 -9.77 20.89 -8.01
N ILE A 48 -9.56 21.99 -8.74
CA ILE A 48 -9.25 21.96 -10.18
C ILE A 48 -7.98 21.16 -10.44
N ARG A 49 -6.91 21.41 -9.68
CA ARG A 49 -5.63 20.70 -9.83
C ARG A 49 -5.76 19.21 -9.58
N ILE A 50 -6.52 18.82 -8.55
CA ILE A 50 -6.77 17.42 -8.19
C ILE A 50 -7.56 16.73 -9.30
N GLU A 51 -8.68 17.32 -9.75
CA GLU A 51 -9.53 16.71 -10.78
C GLU A 51 -8.82 16.61 -12.13
N LYS A 52 -8.04 17.64 -12.51
CA LYS A 52 -7.18 17.59 -13.69
C LYS A 52 -6.17 16.45 -13.60
N THR A 53 -5.48 16.32 -12.46
CA THR A 53 -4.53 15.24 -12.22
C THR A 53 -5.20 13.86 -12.31
N LYS A 54 -6.39 13.71 -11.75
CA LYS A 54 -7.20 12.49 -11.83
C LYS A 54 -7.50 12.13 -13.28
N ARG A 55 -8.02 13.07 -14.07
CA ARG A 55 -8.31 12.88 -15.51
C ARG A 55 -7.05 12.51 -16.32
N GLU A 56 -5.93 13.17 -16.07
CA GLU A 56 -4.64 12.85 -16.70
C GLU A 56 -4.18 11.43 -16.37
N ALA A 57 -4.25 11.03 -15.10
CA ALA A 57 -3.86 9.69 -14.66
C ALA A 57 -4.74 8.61 -15.28
N LEU A 58 -6.07 8.78 -15.27
CA LEU A 58 -7.01 7.84 -15.90
C LEU A 58 -6.75 7.70 -17.41
N LYS A 59 -6.57 8.82 -18.11
CA LYS A 59 -6.27 8.81 -19.55
C LYS A 59 -4.95 8.12 -19.86
N ALA A 60 -3.91 8.36 -19.05
CA ALA A 60 -2.62 7.71 -19.23
C ALA A 60 -2.70 6.21 -18.97
N ALA A 61 -3.37 5.82 -17.89
CA ALA A 61 -3.55 4.44 -17.46
C ALA A 61 -4.32 3.58 -18.50
N ALA A 62 -5.32 4.15 -19.18
CA ALA A 62 -6.09 3.45 -20.22
C ALA A 62 -5.23 2.88 -21.38
N ARG A 63 -3.97 3.32 -21.53
CA ARG A 63 -3.05 2.84 -22.58
C ARG A 63 -2.29 1.56 -22.22
N TYR A 64 -2.35 1.12 -20.97
CA TYR A 64 -1.56 -0.02 -20.50
C TYR A 64 -2.43 -1.22 -20.16
N LYS A 65 -1.98 -2.41 -20.56
CA LYS A 65 -2.58 -3.70 -20.18
C LYS A 65 -2.09 -4.19 -18.81
N TYR A 66 -0.85 -3.87 -18.43
CA TYR A 66 -0.26 -4.33 -17.18
C TYR A 66 0.08 -3.16 -16.25
N ILE A 67 -0.17 -3.34 -14.96
CA ILE A 67 0.08 -2.32 -13.92
C ILE A 67 1.56 -1.96 -13.85
N GLY A 68 2.43 -2.95 -14.02
CA GLY A 68 3.88 -2.76 -14.06
C GLY A 68 4.33 -1.83 -15.19
N ASP A 69 3.63 -1.84 -16.34
CA ASP A 69 3.96 -0.95 -17.46
C ASP A 69 3.48 0.48 -17.18
N PHE A 70 2.29 0.65 -16.60
CA PHE A 70 1.82 1.97 -16.16
C PHE A 70 2.79 2.59 -15.14
N ARG A 71 3.21 1.81 -14.12
CA ARG A 71 4.21 2.27 -13.15
C ARG A 71 5.55 2.61 -13.78
N LYS A 72 6.03 1.80 -14.72
CA LYS A 72 7.35 1.97 -15.35
C LYS A 72 7.40 3.20 -16.26
N TYR A 73 6.40 3.38 -17.12
CA TYR A 73 6.42 4.41 -18.16
C TYR A 73 5.75 5.72 -17.73
N GLU A 74 4.86 5.69 -16.73
CA GLU A 74 4.12 6.87 -16.24
C GLU A 74 4.29 7.06 -14.73
N LEU A 75 5.50 6.83 -14.20
CA LEU A 75 5.79 6.84 -12.75
C LEU A 75 5.22 8.05 -12.01
N LYS A 76 5.33 9.25 -12.59
CA LYS A 76 4.80 10.48 -11.99
C LYS A 76 3.27 10.46 -11.83
N LEU A 77 2.54 9.98 -12.85
CA LEU A 77 1.08 9.87 -12.80
C LEU A 77 0.64 8.71 -11.93
N TYR A 78 1.40 7.61 -11.93
CA TYR A 78 1.20 6.48 -11.04
C TYR A 78 1.29 6.91 -9.56
N ASP A 79 2.36 7.61 -9.16
CA ASP A 79 2.51 8.09 -7.78
C ASP A 79 1.43 9.11 -7.39
N LYS A 80 1.03 9.97 -8.32
CA LYS A 80 -0.10 10.89 -8.11
C LYS A 80 -1.41 10.13 -7.91
N ALA A 81 -1.71 9.13 -8.74
CA ALA A 81 -2.90 8.30 -8.60
C ALA A 81 -2.91 7.55 -7.26
N ARG A 82 -1.75 7.03 -6.83
CA ARG A 82 -1.56 6.44 -5.49
C ARG A 82 -1.88 7.42 -4.38
N ASN A 83 -1.28 8.61 -4.41
CA ASN A 83 -1.47 9.61 -3.36
C ASN A 83 -2.89 10.19 -3.33
N LEU A 84 -3.60 10.16 -4.47
CA LEU A 84 -5.01 10.55 -4.59
C LEU A 84 -5.99 9.42 -4.24
N GLY A 85 -5.50 8.18 -4.02
CA GLY A 85 -6.36 7.03 -3.73
C GLY A 85 -7.25 6.58 -4.89
N ILE A 86 -6.84 6.84 -6.14
CA ILE A 86 -7.62 6.48 -7.36
C ILE A 86 -6.98 5.34 -8.15
N MET A 87 -6.10 4.56 -7.50
CA MET A 87 -5.36 3.48 -8.16
C MET A 87 -6.28 2.41 -8.74
N ASN A 88 -7.34 2.04 -8.02
CA ASN A 88 -8.39 1.14 -8.49
C ASN A 88 -8.98 1.61 -9.82
N GLN A 89 -9.40 2.87 -9.92
CA GLN A 89 -9.98 3.45 -11.15
C GLN A 89 -8.98 3.45 -12.30
N CYS A 90 -7.69 3.67 -12.01
CA CYS A 90 -6.64 3.62 -13.02
C CYS A 90 -6.31 2.19 -13.46
N THR A 91 -6.44 1.18 -12.59
CA THR A 91 -5.87 -0.16 -12.82
C THR A 91 -6.90 -1.28 -12.92
N ALA A 92 -8.19 -1.00 -12.78
CA ALA A 92 -9.25 -2.02 -12.83
C ALA A 92 -9.23 -2.87 -14.10
N HIS A 93 -8.86 -2.29 -15.25
CA HIS A 93 -8.73 -3.00 -16.53
C HIS A 93 -7.35 -3.64 -16.76
N MET A 94 -6.41 -3.47 -15.82
CA MET A 94 -5.04 -3.96 -15.96
C MET A 94 -4.82 -5.29 -15.23
N LEU A 95 -3.82 -6.03 -15.71
CA LEU A 95 -3.39 -7.28 -15.11
C LEU A 95 -2.11 -7.10 -14.28
N ASP A 96 -2.01 -7.87 -13.20
CA ASP A 96 -0.74 -8.08 -12.51
C ASP A 96 0.22 -8.88 -13.41
N ARG A 97 1.48 -8.43 -13.53
CA ARG A 97 2.44 -9.11 -14.43
C ARG A 97 2.96 -10.43 -13.87
N LYS A 98 2.92 -10.63 -12.55
CA LYS A 98 3.42 -11.87 -11.91
C LYS A 98 2.37 -12.97 -11.96
N THR A 99 1.11 -12.63 -11.66
CA THR A 99 0.03 -13.62 -11.53
C THR A 99 -0.97 -13.59 -12.68
N CYS A 100 -0.90 -12.59 -13.58
CA CYS A 100 -1.91 -12.33 -14.62
C CYS A 100 -3.32 -12.06 -14.09
N MET A 101 -3.46 -11.82 -12.78
CA MET A 101 -4.74 -11.60 -12.11
C MET A 101 -5.27 -10.19 -12.38
N SER A 102 -6.57 -10.09 -12.66
CA SER A 102 -7.28 -8.82 -12.79
C SER A 102 -7.83 -8.34 -11.43
N PHE A 103 -8.23 -7.06 -11.37
CA PHE A 103 -8.93 -6.54 -10.19
C PHE A 103 -10.20 -7.32 -9.89
N GLU A 104 -11.00 -7.60 -10.93
CA GLU A 104 -12.28 -8.31 -10.79
C GLU A 104 -12.08 -9.72 -10.23
N GLU A 105 -11.10 -10.47 -10.75
CA GLU A 105 -10.77 -11.81 -10.25
C GLU A 105 -10.31 -11.77 -8.79
N CYS A 106 -9.47 -10.78 -8.44
CA CYS A 106 -8.99 -10.58 -7.08
C CYS A 106 -10.14 -10.24 -6.11
N ALA A 107 -11.07 -9.37 -6.51
CA ALA A 107 -12.25 -9.02 -5.72
C ALA A 107 -13.20 -10.22 -5.56
N GLN A 108 -13.43 -11.00 -6.62
CA GLN A 108 -14.23 -12.22 -6.53
C GLN A 108 -13.65 -13.22 -5.54
N LYS A 109 -12.32 -13.42 -5.56
CA LYS A 109 -11.61 -14.26 -4.58
C LYS A 109 -11.80 -13.72 -3.16
N ALA A 110 -11.63 -12.42 -2.95
CA ALA A 110 -11.86 -11.80 -1.64
C ALA A 110 -13.29 -12.05 -1.10
N HIS A 111 -14.32 -11.97 -1.96
CA HIS A 111 -15.72 -12.15 -1.56
C HIS A 111 -16.10 -13.59 -1.19
N GLN A 112 -15.28 -14.58 -1.57
CA GLN A 112 -15.52 -15.97 -1.18
C GLN A 112 -15.21 -16.23 0.29
N HIS A 113 -14.58 -15.26 0.96
CA HIS A 113 -14.10 -15.37 2.33
C HIS A 113 -14.93 -14.53 3.29
N LYS A 114 -15.10 -15.07 4.50
CA LYS A 114 -15.90 -14.40 5.54
C LYS A 114 -15.23 -13.10 6.01
N ASP A 115 -13.92 -13.15 6.17
CA ASP A 115 -13.11 -12.05 6.64
C ASP A 115 -11.70 -12.13 6.03
N VAL A 116 -10.91 -11.10 6.31
CA VAL A 116 -9.54 -10.96 5.80
C VAL A 116 -8.63 -12.12 6.24
N LEU A 117 -8.80 -12.64 7.45
CA LEU A 117 -7.94 -13.72 7.95
C LEU A 117 -8.28 -15.03 7.25
N ASP A 118 -9.57 -15.29 7.01
CA ASP A 118 -10.04 -16.39 6.19
C ASP A 118 -9.51 -16.30 4.75
N TRP A 119 -9.51 -15.09 4.17
CA TRP A 119 -8.94 -14.84 2.84
C TRP A 119 -7.44 -15.09 2.80
N LEU A 120 -6.69 -14.55 3.77
CA LEU A 120 -5.24 -14.72 3.85
C LEU A 120 -4.82 -16.19 4.06
N LYS A 121 -5.58 -16.96 4.85
CA LYS A 121 -5.31 -18.39 5.06
C LYS A 121 -5.59 -19.23 3.83
N SER A 122 -6.65 -18.90 3.10
CA SER A 122 -7.13 -19.72 1.99
C SER A 122 -6.45 -19.38 0.66
N ASP A 123 -6.27 -18.10 0.37
CA ASP A 123 -5.65 -17.60 -0.87
C ASP A 123 -4.70 -16.43 -0.58
N PRO A 124 -3.54 -16.71 0.04
CA PRO A 124 -2.55 -15.68 0.34
C PRO A 124 -2.06 -14.97 -0.93
N GLU A 125 -1.99 -15.65 -2.07
CA GLU A 125 -1.52 -15.06 -3.32
C GLU A 125 -2.41 -13.90 -3.78
N SER A 126 -3.74 -14.07 -3.77
CA SER A 126 -4.64 -12.98 -4.17
C SER A 126 -4.65 -11.83 -3.17
N VAL A 127 -4.48 -12.10 -1.87
CA VAL A 127 -4.24 -11.04 -0.88
C VAL A 127 -2.97 -10.25 -1.25
N TRP A 128 -1.87 -10.93 -1.61
CA TRP A 128 -0.63 -10.25 -1.99
C TRP A 128 -0.73 -9.43 -3.28
N VAL A 129 -1.47 -9.94 -4.27
CA VAL A 129 -1.78 -9.20 -5.49
C VAL A 129 -2.55 -7.94 -5.13
N SER A 130 -3.57 -8.05 -4.28
CA SER A 130 -4.41 -6.92 -3.88
C SER A 130 -3.61 -5.83 -3.16
N ILE A 131 -2.69 -6.20 -2.26
CA ILE A 131 -1.84 -5.24 -1.53
C ILE A 131 -0.85 -4.57 -2.49
N ARG A 132 -0.15 -5.38 -3.31
CA ARG A 132 0.85 -4.87 -4.27
C ARG A 132 0.25 -3.88 -5.27
N ASN A 133 -0.99 -4.12 -5.68
CA ASN A 133 -1.67 -3.33 -6.70
C ASN A 133 -2.63 -2.27 -6.12
N PHE A 134 -2.64 -2.10 -4.81
CA PHE A 134 -3.51 -1.15 -4.10
C PHE A 134 -5.01 -1.42 -4.29
N TRP A 135 -5.39 -2.68 -4.51
CA TRP A 135 -6.78 -3.14 -4.61
C TRP A 135 -7.33 -3.61 -3.27
N TYR A 136 -6.48 -3.86 -2.27
CA TYR A 136 -6.86 -4.48 -1.00
C TYR A 136 -8.08 -3.82 -0.33
N LYS A 137 -8.10 -2.48 -0.22
CA LYS A 137 -9.23 -1.76 0.38
C LYS A 137 -10.51 -1.90 -0.45
N ASP A 138 -10.39 -1.81 -1.77
CA ASP A 138 -11.52 -1.91 -2.69
C ASP A 138 -12.09 -3.33 -2.75
N CYS A 139 -11.24 -4.37 -2.67
CA CYS A 139 -11.66 -5.76 -2.56
C CYS A 139 -12.45 -6.02 -1.26
N LEU A 140 -12.17 -5.26 -0.20
CA LEU A 140 -12.81 -5.42 1.11
C LEU A 140 -14.01 -4.50 1.34
N GLU A 141 -14.19 -3.43 0.57
CA GLU A 141 -15.36 -2.54 0.67
C GLU A 141 -16.68 -3.31 0.44
N PHE A 142 -16.62 -4.41 -0.30
CA PHE A 142 -17.73 -5.31 -0.57
C PHE A 142 -17.85 -6.50 0.41
N THR A 143 -16.82 -6.76 1.23
CA THR A 143 -16.91 -7.75 2.30
C THR A 143 -17.56 -7.13 3.52
N SER A 144 -18.56 -7.80 4.11
CA SER A 144 -19.50 -7.21 5.07
C SER A 144 -18.91 -6.75 6.42
N GLU A 145 -17.60 -6.85 6.61
CA GLU A 145 -16.89 -6.29 7.76
C GLU A 145 -15.50 -5.83 7.29
N SER A 146 -15.38 -4.57 6.85
CA SER A 146 -14.08 -4.01 6.41
C SER A 146 -13.16 -3.84 7.63
N ILE A 147 -12.43 -4.91 7.95
CA ILE A 147 -11.38 -4.88 8.96
C ILE A 147 -10.20 -4.13 8.36
N ASP A 148 -10.07 -2.85 8.70
CA ASP A 148 -8.84 -2.10 8.49
C ASP A 148 -7.73 -2.71 9.38
N LEU A 149 -6.94 -3.59 8.78
CA LEU A 149 -5.76 -4.21 9.39
C LEU A 149 -4.76 -3.17 9.95
N SER A 150 -4.76 -1.93 9.44
CA SER A 150 -3.82 -0.91 9.93
C SER A 150 -4.23 -0.27 11.27
N SER A 151 -5.53 -0.29 11.61
CA SER A 151 -6.08 0.33 12.82
C SER A 151 -6.64 -0.66 13.85
N ARG A 152 -6.79 -1.94 13.50
CA ARG A 152 -7.27 -2.97 14.43
C ARG A 152 -6.18 -3.38 15.44
N THR A 153 -6.57 -3.51 16.70
CA THR A 153 -5.78 -4.23 17.70
C THR A 153 -5.83 -5.73 17.40
N TYR A 154 -4.69 -6.34 17.13
CA TYR A 154 -4.61 -7.78 16.95
C TYR A 154 -4.50 -8.49 18.30
N THR A 155 -5.22 -9.59 18.45
CA THR A 155 -5.00 -10.54 19.53
C THR A 155 -3.77 -11.39 19.23
N PHE A 156 -3.18 -11.98 20.27
CA PHE A 156 -2.05 -12.92 20.13
C PHE A 156 -2.36 -14.07 19.15
N GLY A 157 -3.56 -14.66 19.23
CA GLY A 157 -3.97 -15.76 18.34
C GLY A 157 -4.11 -15.34 16.88
N GLU A 158 -4.51 -14.10 16.62
CA GLU A 158 -4.56 -13.55 15.25
C GLU A 158 -3.17 -13.29 14.70
N ILE A 159 -2.24 -12.77 15.52
CA ILE A 159 -0.84 -12.59 15.12
C ILE A 159 -0.20 -13.93 14.78
N ILE A 160 -0.43 -14.99 15.56
CA ILE A 160 0.05 -16.34 15.24
C ILE A 160 -0.56 -16.81 13.91
N SER A 161 -1.87 -16.69 13.75
CA SER A 161 -2.57 -17.08 12.51
C SER A 161 -2.02 -16.35 11.27
N ILE A 162 -1.70 -15.06 11.42
CA ILE A 162 -1.10 -14.24 10.36
C ILE A 162 0.32 -14.72 10.08
N ALA A 163 1.14 -14.93 11.11
CA ALA A 163 2.52 -15.39 10.97
C ALA A 163 2.61 -16.76 10.25
N GLU A 164 1.66 -17.66 10.50
CA GLU A 164 1.56 -18.98 9.83
C GLU A 164 1.33 -18.89 8.31
N CYS A 165 0.83 -17.76 7.81
CA CYS A 165 0.62 -17.55 6.38
C CYS A 165 1.93 -17.24 5.61
N PHE A 166 3.06 -17.10 6.32
CA PHE A 166 4.36 -16.77 5.75
C PHE A 166 5.35 -17.92 5.88
N LYS A 167 6.26 -18.06 4.90
CA LYS A 167 7.31 -19.09 4.93
C LYS A 167 8.51 -18.69 5.79
N SER A 168 8.67 -17.39 6.05
CA SER A 168 9.79 -16.86 6.83
C SER A 168 9.43 -15.55 7.50
N LYS A 169 10.17 -15.20 8.57
CA LYS A 169 10.09 -13.88 9.21
C LYS A 169 10.31 -12.73 8.24
N ALA A 170 11.30 -12.83 7.36
CA ALA A 170 11.62 -11.77 6.42
C ALA A 170 10.43 -11.51 5.47
N GLN A 171 9.75 -12.58 5.05
CA GLN A 171 8.53 -12.47 4.26
C GLN A 171 7.39 -11.84 5.09
N TRP A 172 7.23 -12.25 6.35
CA TRP A 172 6.23 -11.68 7.25
C TRP A 172 6.45 -10.19 7.53
N GLU A 173 7.66 -9.79 7.91
CA GLU A 173 8.07 -8.40 8.15
C GLU A 173 7.87 -7.52 6.92
N GLN A 174 8.28 -8.00 5.74
CA GLN A 174 8.15 -7.26 4.49
C GLN A 174 6.70 -7.02 4.09
N HIS A 175 5.83 -8.00 4.33
CA HIS A 175 4.51 -8.05 3.72
C HIS A 175 3.36 -7.75 4.69
N HIS A 176 3.57 -7.89 5.99
CA HIS A 176 2.62 -7.48 7.01
C HIS A 176 3.36 -6.80 8.20
N PRO A 177 4.08 -5.69 7.95
CA PRO A 177 4.98 -5.07 8.93
C PRO A 177 4.26 -4.71 10.22
N ARG A 178 2.99 -4.28 10.17
CA ARG A 178 2.25 -3.91 11.39
C ARG A 178 2.02 -5.08 12.36
N SER A 179 1.78 -6.30 11.86
CA SER A 179 1.60 -7.48 12.73
C SER A 179 2.95 -7.99 13.22
N PHE A 180 3.98 -7.90 12.39
CA PHE A 180 5.36 -8.20 12.78
C PHE A 180 5.85 -7.25 13.88
N ASP A 181 5.67 -5.94 13.70
CA ASP A 181 6.00 -4.90 14.68
C ASP A 181 5.23 -5.13 15.98
N LEU A 182 3.92 -5.39 15.89
CA LEU A 182 3.11 -5.69 17.08
C LEU A 182 3.60 -6.96 17.79
N ALA A 183 3.97 -8.00 17.05
CA ALA A 183 4.55 -9.21 17.61
C ALA A 183 5.89 -8.93 18.27
N SER A 184 6.72 -8.07 17.68
CA SER A 184 8.00 -7.63 18.23
C SER A 184 7.79 -6.84 19.53
N ASP A 185 6.93 -5.82 19.49
CA ASP A 185 6.61 -4.93 20.61
C ASP A 185 6.00 -5.67 21.80
N ASN A 186 5.29 -6.77 21.56
CA ASN A 186 4.66 -7.61 22.59
C ASN A 186 5.46 -8.89 22.93
N PHE A 187 6.68 -9.05 22.39
CA PHE A 187 7.53 -10.23 22.61
C PHE A 187 6.89 -11.58 22.18
N TRP A 188 6.08 -11.55 21.11
CA TRP A 188 5.39 -12.71 20.54
C TRP A 188 6.15 -13.36 19.38
N LEU A 189 7.26 -12.78 18.91
CA LEU A 189 8.04 -13.30 17.79
C LEU A 189 8.47 -14.76 18.02
N ASP A 190 9.02 -15.09 19.19
CA ASP A 190 9.45 -16.46 19.52
C ASP A 190 8.30 -17.48 19.43
N SER A 191 7.08 -17.06 19.81
CA SER A 191 5.89 -17.91 19.71
C SER A 191 5.49 -18.16 18.26
N CYS A 192 5.68 -17.16 17.38
CA CYS A 192 5.47 -17.27 15.94
C CYS A 192 6.61 -18.05 15.24
N GLU A 193 7.81 -18.05 15.84
CA GLU A 193 9.04 -18.67 15.32
C GLU A 193 9.09 -20.18 15.37
N THR A 194 8.43 -20.77 16.37
CA THR A 194 8.39 -22.22 16.57
C THR A 194 7.91 -22.98 15.32
N LYS A 195 7.22 -22.30 14.39
CA LYS A 195 6.71 -22.87 13.14
C LYS A 195 7.62 -22.65 11.92
N PHE A 196 8.37 -21.55 11.82
CA PHE A 196 9.35 -21.34 10.74
C PHE A 196 10.53 -22.33 10.80
N ALA A 197 10.74 -22.98 11.95
CA ALA A 197 11.79 -23.97 12.13
C ALA A 197 11.44 -25.36 11.55
N VAL A 198 10.18 -25.63 11.20
CA VAL A 198 9.72 -26.97 10.78
C VAL A 198 10.08 -27.28 9.31
N ASP A 199 10.27 -26.27 8.46
CA ASP A 199 10.67 -26.44 7.05
C ASP A 199 12.20 -26.65 6.84
N LYS A 200 12.98 -26.87 7.91
CA LYS A 200 14.42 -27.18 7.84
C LYS A 200 14.76 -28.67 7.88
N LYS A 201 13.89 -29.54 7.38
CA LYS A 201 14.13 -30.98 7.16
C LYS A 201 13.47 -31.36 5.83
N GLU A 202 14.09 -31.89 4.78
CA GLU A 202 15.42 -32.40 4.47
C GLU A 202 15.59 -32.22 2.94
N ASP A 203 16.68 -31.62 2.47
CA ASP A 203 17.21 -31.94 1.14
C ASP A 203 18.49 -32.77 1.39
N PRO A 204 18.64 -33.96 0.75
CA PRO A 204 19.82 -34.77 0.95
C PRO A 204 21.06 -34.04 0.43
N VAL A 205 22.03 -33.91 1.33
CA VAL A 205 23.36 -33.33 1.13
C VAL A 205 24.06 -34.01 -0.04
N GLU A 206 24.27 -33.27 -1.13
CA GLU A 206 25.31 -33.58 -2.11
C GLU A 206 26.57 -32.78 -1.76
N ASN A 207 27.69 -33.50 -1.68
CA ASN A 207 28.94 -33.09 -1.06
C ASN A 207 29.51 -31.74 -1.55
N LEU A 208 29.65 -30.79 -0.62
CA LEU A 208 30.60 -29.68 -0.76
C LEU A 208 31.56 -29.69 0.43
N THR A 209 32.83 -29.95 0.14
CA THR A 209 33.92 -29.98 1.12
C THR A 209 34.07 -28.65 1.85
N PRO A 210 34.39 -28.66 3.16
CA PRO A 210 34.54 -27.43 3.94
C PRO A 210 35.78 -26.62 3.54
N PRO A 211 35.71 -25.28 3.49
CA PRO A 211 36.90 -24.45 3.35
C PRO A 211 37.75 -24.52 4.61
N LYS A 212 39.06 -24.79 4.41
CA LYS A 212 40.07 -24.80 5.48
C LYS A 212 40.20 -23.39 6.07
N SER A 213 39.72 -23.23 7.31
CA SER A 213 40.03 -22.17 8.29
C SER A 213 40.04 -20.70 7.80
N PHE A 214 39.03 -19.93 8.21
CA PHE A 214 39.11 -18.46 8.22
C PHE A 214 39.98 -18.00 9.40
N GLY A 215 41.21 -17.54 9.11
CA GLY A 215 42.17 -17.07 10.11
C GLY A 215 41.78 -15.75 10.79
N LEU A 216 41.01 -15.84 11.87
CA LEU A 216 40.58 -14.69 12.68
C LEU A 216 41.64 -14.19 13.70
N GLU A 217 42.85 -14.75 13.70
CA GLU A 217 43.91 -14.39 14.67
C GLU A 217 44.58 -13.03 14.42
N LYS A 218 44.26 -12.32 13.32
CA LYS A 218 44.90 -11.05 12.95
C LYS A 218 44.08 -9.79 13.25
N LEU A 219 42.90 -9.90 13.86
CA LEU A 219 41.99 -8.76 14.05
C LEU A 219 41.77 -8.30 15.51
N ILE A 220 42.64 -8.70 16.45
CA ILE A 220 42.59 -8.18 17.83
C ILE A 220 43.83 -7.34 18.14
N PRO A 221 43.73 -5.99 18.20
CA PRO A 221 44.77 -5.16 18.79
C PRO A 221 44.83 -5.41 20.31
N LYS A 222 45.97 -5.90 20.81
CA LYS A 222 46.21 -6.11 22.25
C LYS A 222 46.13 -4.78 23.01
N ARG A 223 45.10 -4.59 23.85
CA ARG A 223 45.05 -3.49 24.81
C ARG A 223 46.00 -3.75 25.99
N LYS A 224 46.69 -2.67 26.38
CA LYS A 224 47.71 -2.55 27.43
C LYS A 224 47.18 -3.01 28.79
N HIS A 225 47.95 -3.84 29.50
CA HIS A 225 47.81 -3.96 30.95
C HIS A 225 48.83 -3.05 31.64
N VAL A 226 48.28 -2.03 32.29
CA VAL A 226 48.90 -1.31 33.40
C VAL A 226 48.99 -2.29 34.58
N ARG A 227 50.20 -2.46 35.14
CA ARG A 227 50.36 -3.01 36.49
C ARG A 227 50.94 -1.92 37.38
N ASN A 228 50.28 -1.76 38.51
CA ASN A 228 50.50 -0.78 39.54
C ASN A 228 51.80 -1.00 40.31
N ALA A 229 52.23 0.11 40.92
CA ALA A 229 53.21 0.22 41.99
C ALA A 229 52.99 -0.80 43.11
N LEU A 230 54.08 -1.41 43.57
CA LEU A 230 54.69 -1.22 44.89
C LEU A 230 56.09 -1.87 44.90
#